data_AF-A0A1C4ZXE9-F1
#
_entry.id   AF-A0A1C4ZXE9-F1
#
_cell.length_a   1.000
_cell.length_b   1.000
_cell.length_c   1.000
_cell.angle_alpha   90.00
_cell.angle_beta   90.00
_cell.angle_gamma   90.00
#
_symmetry.space_group_name_H-M   'P 1'
#
loop_
_entity.id
_entity.type
_entity.pdbx_description
1 polymer ?
#
loop_
_entity_poly.entity_id
_entity_poly.type
_entity_poly.pdbx_seq_one_letter_code
_entity_poly.pdbx_strand_id
1 'polypeptide(L)'
;MARTRGWACSRATVRRTAGSTCSTTPTARAPRFGSCHLRLRPQVLDRATFCFGDSHLEPPHLGTVDVPEPVLAELLDATAGTGVSLGVAGTDPATLVRALLRDGRDAWRAGPNARALDDYIEAQIHGEVVLGRDVEAFVLDPSFAGTRVGRVLTDLAARHGVALHWHAGFELPVDGVDAGFRGPGIPPLAARVHAEFARPGEPVDAALIGRAAASAVTEPGRWADRGPVAVTLQDLKMLWHVLVRFGGPCAR
;
A
#
# COMPACT_ATOMS: atom_id res chain seq x y z
N MET A 1 -11.90 34.95 13.56
CA MET A 1 -10.99 34.50 12.48
C MET A 1 -10.09 33.40 13.02
N ALA A 2 -10.58 32.15 13.02
CA ALA A 2 -9.82 31.00 13.51
C ALA A 2 -9.04 30.39 12.34
N ARG A 3 -7.70 30.41 12.41
CA ARG A 3 -6.80 29.72 11.49
C ARG A 3 -6.68 28.27 11.97
N THR A 4 -7.30 27.33 11.27
CA THR A 4 -7.05 25.89 11.45
C THR A 4 -5.72 25.54 10.77
N ARG A 5 -4.68 25.32 11.56
CA ARG A 5 -3.45 24.65 11.12
C ARG A 5 -3.77 23.16 10.94
N GLY A 6 -4.22 22.78 9.75
CA GLY A 6 -4.38 21.38 9.38
C GLY A 6 -3.03 20.81 8.92
N TRP A 7 -2.45 19.91 9.70
CA TRP A 7 -1.35 19.06 9.25
C TRP A 7 -1.89 18.08 8.22
N ALA A 8 -1.70 18.36 6.94
CA ALA A 8 -1.96 17.40 5.87
C ALA A 8 -0.75 16.45 5.78
N CYS A 9 -0.80 15.33 6.49
CA CYS A 9 0.17 14.24 6.33
C CYS A 9 -0.20 13.44 5.08
N SER A 10 0.37 13.81 3.93
CA SER A 10 0.36 12.96 2.75
C SER A 10 1.42 11.86 2.93
N ARG A 11 1.00 10.69 3.42
CA ARG A 11 1.84 9.47 3.38
C ARG A 11 2.07 9.11 1.93
N ALA A 12 3.32 9.15 1.47
CA ALA A 12 3.67 8.69 0.14
C ALA A 12 4.84 7.72 0.26
N THR A 13 4.74 6.55 -0.36
CA THR A 13 5.91 5.66 -0.51
C THR A 13 6.81 6.27 -1.57
N VAL A 14 7.93 6.85 -1.18
CA VAL A 14 8.85 7.48 -2.13
C VAL A 14 9.60 6.42 -2.94
N ARG A 15 9.66 6.61 -4.26
CA ARG A 15 10.60 5.92 -5.14
C ARG A 15 11.50 6.95 -5.81
N ARG A 16 12.77 6.58 -5.99
CA ARG A 16 13.65 7.16 -7.00
C ARG A 16 13.50 6.33 -8.28
N THR A 17 12.72 6.81 -9.26
CA THR A 17 12.61 6.18 -10.59
C THR A 17 13.10 7.08 -11.70
N ALA A 18 13.98 6.54 -12.53
CA ALA A 18 14.21 6.96 -13.89
C ALA A 18 14.22 5.69 -14.73
N GLY A 19 13.53 5.72 -15.88
CA GLY A 19 13.65 4.69 -16.91
C GLY A 19 12.80 3.43 -16.66
N SER A 20 11.70 3.36 -17.41
CA SER A 20 11.10 2.15 -17.99
C SER A 20 11.67 0.80 -17.56
N THR A 21 11.02 0.14 -16.61
CA THR A 21 10.70 -1.30 -16.71
C THR A 21 9.59 -1.63 -15.71
N CYS A 22 8.56 -2.26 -16.25
CA CYS A 22 7.47 -2.89 -15.54
C CYS A 22 8.06 -3.94 -14.58
N SER A 23 8.14 -3.65 -13.28
CA SER A 23 8.41 -4.68 -12.29
C SER A 23 7.11 -5.43 -12.03
N THR A 24 7.04 -6.66 -12.51
CA THR A 24 5.95 -7.65 -12.40
C THR A 24 5.65 -8.10 -10.98
N THR A 25 6.12 -7.42 -9.95
CA THR A 25 5.73 -7.71 -8.57
C THR A 25 4.30 -7.17 -8.34
N PRO A 26 3.31 -8.02 -7.99
CA PRO A 26 1.89 -7.67 -7.88
C PRO A 26 1.52 -6.54 -6.92
N THR A 27 2.48 -6.03 -6.15
CA THR A 27 2.22 -5.42 -4.85
C THR A 27 2.85 -4.04 -4.78
N ALA A 28 2.07 -3.05 -4.36
CA ALA A 28 2.62 -1.79 -3.85
C ALA A 28 3.66 -2.11 -2.77
N ARG A 29 4.79 -1.40 -2.73
CA ARG A 29 5.90 -1.70 -1.79
C ARG A 29 5.52 -1.55 -0.31
N ALA A 30 4.36 -0.95 0.01
CA ALA A 30 3.76 -0.92 1.33
C ALA A 30 2.27 -1.31 1.24
N PRO A 31 1.94 -2.59 0.97
CA PRO A 31 0.60 -2.97 0.56
C PRO A 31 -0.45 -2.87 1.68
N ARG A 32 -0.02 -2.73 2.94
CA ARG A 32 -0.92 -2.49 4.07
C ARG A 32 -1.79 -1.23 3.93
N PHE A 33 -1.35 -0.24 3.16
CA PHE A 33 -1.98 1.10 3.14
C PHE A 33 -2.99 1.32 2.03
N GLY A 34 -3.10 0.37 1.10
CA GLY A 34 -4.05 0.45 -0.02
C GLY A 34 -3.50 -0.24 -1.25
N SER A 35 -4.38 -0.44 -2.24
CA SER A 35 -4.04 -1.12 -3.48
C SER A 35 -3.51 -0.15 -4.56
N CYS A 36 -4.09 1.04 -4.67
CA CYS A 36 -3.63 2.09 -5.58
C CYS A 36 -2.57 3.00 -4.93
N HIS A 37 -1.58 3.46 -5.70
CA HIS A 37 -0.57 4.40 -5.21
C HIS A 37 -0.04 5.34 -6.31
N LEU A 38 0.63 6.40 -5.90
CA LEU A 38 1.35 7.31 -6.78
C LEU A 38 2.84 6.94 -6.78
N ARG A 39 3.43 6.84 -7.97
CA ARG A 39 4.88 6.80 -8.12
C ARG A 39 5.37 8.24 -8.22
N LEU A 40 6.13 8.66 -7.22
CA LEU A 40 6.69 10.01 -7.16
C LEU A 40 7.99 10.11 -7.96
N ARG A 41 8.27 11.31 -8.46
CA ARG A 41 9.51 11.62 -9.15
C ARG A 41 10.65 11.87 -8.15
N PRO A 42 11.92 11.65 -8.53
CA PRO A 42 13.07 11.75 -7.64
C PRO A 42 13.20 13.05 -6.85
N GLN A 43 12.84 14.20 -7.42
CA GLN A 43 12.98 15.51 -6.75
C GLN A 43 12.13 15.64 -5.47
N VAL A 44 11.16 14.76 -5.25
CA VAL A 44 10.37 14.77 -4.01
C VAL A 44 11.21 14.30 -2.81
N LEU A 45 12.30 13.55 -3.05
CA LEU A 45 13.23 13.11 -2.02
C LEU A 45 13.86 14.28 -1.24
N ASP A 46 14.12 15.39 -1.92
CA ASP A 46 14.83 16.56 -1.37
C ASP A 46 14.04 17.26 -0.26
N ARG A 47 12.76 16.90 -0.10
CA ARG A 47 11.85 17.44 0.92
C ARG A 47 11.13 16.33 1.66
N ALA A 48 11.75 15.17 1.79
CA ALA A 48 11.19 14.03 2.50
C ALA A 48 12.07 13.61 3.68
N THR A 49 11.40 13.27 4.78
CA THR A 49 12.00 12.46 5.85
C THR A 49 11.56 11.02 5.71
N PHE A 50 12.38 10.12 6.23
CA PHE A 50 12.17 8.67 6.15
C PHE A 50 12.28 8.05 7.53
N CYS A 51 11.50 7.01 7.75
CA CYS A 51 11.68 6.09 8.87
C CYS A 51 11.42 4.66 8.40
N PHE A 52 12.05 3.68 9.05
CA PHE A 52 11.68 2.28 8.87
C PHE A 52 10.41 2.00 9.68
N GLY A 53 9.40 1.38 9.07
CA GLY A 53 8.11 1.12 9.70
C GLY A 53 7.18 2.35 9.80
N ASP A 54 6.25 2.34 10.77
CA ASP A 54 5.19 3.35 10.93
C ASP A 54 5.64 4.50 11.82
N SER A 55 5.56 5.73 11.32
CA SER A 55 5.94 6.90 12.12
C SER A 55 5.05 7.12 13.34
N HIS A 56 3.85 6.54 13.37
CA HIS A 56 2.95 6.58 14.52
C HIS A 56 3.54 5.88 15.76
N LEU A 57 4.46 4.94 15.57
CA LEU A 57 5.16 4.26 16.66
C LEU A 57 6.36 5.05 17.18
N GLU A 58 6.54 6.29 16.71
CA GLU A 58 7.62 7.19 17.10
C GLU A 58 9.00 6.51 16.98
N PRO A 59 9.37 6.03 15.76
CA PRO A 59 10.65 5.36 15.56
C PRO A 59 11.80 6.29 15.95
N PRO A 60 12.80 5.78 16.68
CA PRO A 60 13.89 6.60 17.21
C PRO A 60 14.83 7.13 16.11
N HIS A 61 14.84 6.47 14.95
CA HIS A 61 15.75 6.75 13.86
C HIS A 61 14.99 7.30 12.65
N LEU A 62 15.32 8.55 12.31
CA LEU A 62 14.83 9.25 11.14
C LEU A 62 16.00 9.56 10.20
N GLY A 63 15.73 9.59 8.91
CA GLY A 63 16.72 9.93 7.89
C GLY A 63 16.17 10.89 6.84
N THR A 64 17.08 11.46 6.06
CA THR A 64 16.77 12.19 4.82
C THR A 64 17.47 11.50 3.66
N VAL A 65 17.31 12.02 2.44
CA VAL A 65 18.09 11.50 1.30
C VAL A 65 19.59 11.75 1.46
N ASP A 66 19.96 12.81 2.19
CA ASP A 66 21.37 13.18 2.46
C ASP A 66 21.96 12.41 3.64
N VAL A 67 21.12 11.96 4.58
CA VAL A 67 21.51 11.18 5.75
C VAL A 67 20.64 9.92 5.84
N PRO A 68 20.83 8.94 4.95
CA PRO A 68 20.01 7.71 4.91
C PRO A 68 20.43 6.66 5.94
N GLU A 69 21.61 6.80 6.57
CA GLU A 69 22.24 5.79 7.41
C GLU A 69 21.35 5.31 8.57
N PRO A 70 20.63 6.17 9.32
CA PRO A 70 19.78 5.71 10.41
C PRO A 70 18.67 4.76 9.94
N VAL A 71 18.09 5.05 8.78
CA VAL A 71 17.01 4.23 8.19
C VAL A 71 17.57 2.94 7.60
N LEU A 72 18.76 3.00 6.99
CA LEU A 72 19.42 1.82 6.46
C LEU A 72 19.86 0.87 7.58
N ALA A 73 20.31 1.39 8.72
CA ALA A 73 20.65 0.58 9.90
C ALA A 73 19.44 -0.22 10.39
N GLU A 74 18.29 0.45 10.58
CA GLU A 74 17.03 -0.22 10.96
C GLU A 74 16.60 -1.27 9.94
N LEU A 75 16.72 -0.96 8.65
CA LEU A 75 16.41 -1.93 7.59
C LEU A 75 17.32 -3.15 7.65
N LEU A 76 18.62 -2.96 7.90
CA LEU A 76 19.59 -4.06 8.01
C LEU A 76 19.31 -4.93 9.23
N ASP A 77 19.01 -4.32 10.38
CA ASP A 77 18.67 -5.05 11.61
C ASP A 77 17.36 -5.84 11.45
N ALA A 78 16.32 -5.23 10.86
CA ALA A 78 15.07 -5.92 10.54
C ALA A 78 15.29 -7.07 9.55
N THR A 79 16.16 -6.86 8.55
CA THR A 79 16.54 -7.90 7.58
C THR A 79 17.25 -9.07 8.26
N ALA A 80 18.18 -8.79 9.18
CA ALA A 80 18.88 -9.82 9.95
C ALA A 80 17.92 -10.66 10.80
N GLY A 81 16.93 -10.01 11.43
CA GLY A 81 15.98 -10.66 12.33
C GLY A 81 14.90 -11.47 11.61
N THR A 82 14.48 -11.05 10.42
CA THR A 82 13.32 -11.65 9.73
C THR A 82 13.68 -12.49 8.50
N GLY A 83 14.87 -12.29 7.93
CA GLY A 83 15.22 -12.85 6.62
C GLY A 83 14.41 -12.26 5.46
N VAL A 84 13.73 -11.13 5.70
CA VAL A 84 12.89 -10.41 4.73
C VAL A 84 13.36 -8.96 4.67
N SER A 85 13.40 -8.38 3.48
CA SER A 85 13.71 -6.96 3.30
C SER A 85 12.86 -6.37 2.20
N LEU A 86 12.20 -5.25 2.48
CA LEU A 86 11.29 -4.55 1.57
C LEU A 86 10.35 -5.48 0.78
N GLY A 87 9.81 -6.50 1.46
CA GLY A 87 8.88 -7.49 0.90
C GLY A 87 9.53 -8.63 0.11
N VAL A 88 10.85 -8.75 0.12
CA VAL A 88 11.61 -9.83 -0.53
C VAL A 88 12.08 -10.83 0.52
N ALA A 89 11.64 -12.09 0.44
CA ALA A 89 12.05 -13.13 1.38
C ALA A 89 13.39 -13.76 0.98
N GLY A 90 14.05 -14.40 1.97
CA GLY A 90 15.30 -15.13 1.75
C GLY A 90 16.50 -14.21 1.53
N THR A 91 16.49 -13.05 2.18
CA THR A 91 17.56 -12.06 2.09
C THR A 91 18.22 -11.90 3.46
N ASP A 92 19.51 -11.54 3.44
CA ASP A 92 20.32 -11.25 4.62
C ASP A 92 20.98 -9.86 4.48
N PRO A 93 21.56 -9.30 5.55
CA PRO A 93 22.19 -7.98 5.48
C PRO A 93 23.30 -7.88 4.44
N ALA A 94 24.13 -8.91 4.29
CA ALA A 94 25.24 -8.90 3.32
C ALA A 94 24.73 -8.88 1.87
N THR A 95 23.62 -9.55 1.60
CA THR A 95 22.94 -9.58 0.30
C THR A 95 22.26 -8.25 0.02
N LEU A 96 21.62 -7.65 1.04
CA LEU A 96 21.06 -6.30 0.94
C LEU A 96 22.14 -5.27 0.61
N VAL A 97 23.25 -5.23 1.37
CA VAL A 97 24.36 -4.30 1.11
C VAL A 97 24.94 -4.50 -0.29
N ARG A 98 25.19 -5.74 -0.71
CA ARG A 98 25.66 -6.04 -2.07
C ARG A 98 24.68 -5.55 -3.14
N ALA A 99 23.37 -5.66 -2.90
CA ALA A 99 22.36 -5.16 -3.83
C ALA A 99 22.33 -3.63 -3.89
N LEU A 100 22.51 -2.94 -2.76
CA LEU A 100 22.56 -1.47 -2.69
C LEU A 100 23.82 -0.89 -3.35
N LEU A 101 24.95 -1.60 -3.26
CA LEU A 101 26.23 -1.17 -3.84
C LEU A 101 26.34 -1.46 -5.35
N ARG A 102 25.42 -2.24 -5.92
CA ARG A 102 25.39 -2.48 -7.37
C ARG A 102 24.82 -1.27 -8.08
N ASP A 103 25.58 -0.74 -9.05
CA ASP A 103 25.08 0.26 -9.97
C ASP A 103 23.93 -0.32 -10.80
N GLY A 104 22.73 0.23 -10.62
CA GLY A 104 21.56 -0.10 -11.45
C GLY A 104 20.26 -0.27 -10.67
N ARG A 105 19.17 0.28 -11.22
CA ARG A 105 17.82 0.30 -10.63
C ARG A 105 17.13 -1.07 -10.56
N ASP A 106 17.76 -2.08 -11.16
CA ASP A 106 17.27 -3.46 -11.26
C ASP A 106 17.94 -4.42 -10.28
N ALA A 107 18.92 -3.95 -9.49
CA ALA A 107 19.66 -4.78 -8.54
C ALA A 107 18.77 -5.36 -7.43
N TRP A 108 17.69 -4.66 -7.06
CA TRP A 108 16.73 -5.09 -6.04
C TRP A 108 15.56 -5.88 -6.64
N ARG A 109 15.80 -7.15 -6.98
CA ARG A 109 14.77 -8.07 -7.53
C ARG A 109 14.88 -9.53 -7.07
N ALA A 110 15.81 -9.86 -6.19
CA ALA A 110 16.14 -11.26 -5.90
C ALA A 110 15.26 -11.84 -4.77
N GLY A 111 14.12 -12.45 -5.11
CA GLY A 111 13.44 -13.36 -4.18
C GLY A 111 11.91 -13.42 -4.31
N PRO A 112 11.27 -14.45 -3.71
CA PRO A 112 9.82 -14.53 -3.65
C PRO A 112 9.25 -13.39 -2.80
N ASN A 113 8.08 -12.88 -3.21
CA ASN A 113 7.37 -11.84 -2.48
C ASN A 113 6.88 -12.39 -1.14
N ALA A 114 7.42 -11.84 -0.04
CA ALA A 114 7.10 -12.26 1.32
C ALA A 114 5.68 -11.87 1.75
N ARG A 115 5.03 -10.94 1.03
CA ARG A 115 3.79 -10.28 1.43
C ARG A 115 3.88 -9.71 2.84
N ALA A 116 5.07 -9.19 3.18
CA ALA A 116 5.35 -8.59 4.47
C ALA A 116 4.59 -7.26 4.56
N LEU A 117 3.62 -7.21 5.48
CA LEU A 117 2.80 -6.01 5.68
C LEU A 117 3.57 -4.92 6.43
N ASP A 118 4.53 -5.30 7.27
CA ASP A 118 5.21 -4.42 8.23
C ASP A 118 6.65 -4.05 7.83
N ASP A 119 7.08 -4.46 6.64
CA ASP A 119 8.46 -4.29 6.15
C ASP A 119 8.51 -3.26 5.02
N TYR A 120 8.57 -1.98 5.40
CA TYR A 120 8.57 -0.85 4.49
C TYR A 120 9.29 0.35 5.10
N ILE A 121 9.73 1.26 4.23
CA ILE A 121 10.19 2.60 4.61
C ILE A 121 9.03 3.55 4.40
N GLU A 122 8.60 4.22 5.46
CA GLU A 122 7.66 5.32 5.36
C GLU A 122 8.42 6.59 4.97
N ALA A 123 7.81 7.40 4.10
CA ALA A 123 8.32 8.72 3.78
C ALA A 123 7.26 9.78 4.04
N GLN A 124 7.64 10.80 4.79
CA GLN A 124 6.81 11.98 5.04
C GLN A 124 7.27 13.08 4.10
N ILE A 125 6.37 13.50 3.22
CA ILE A 125 6.66 14.57 2.26
C ILE A 125 6.33 15.91 2.91
N HIS A 126 7.31 16.81 2.94
CA HIS A 126 7.13 18.16 3.46
C HIS A 126 6.66 19.09 2.35
N GLY A 127 5.45 19.62 2.51
CA GLY A 127 4.83 20.53 1.55
C GLY A 127 3.92 19.83 0.54
N GLU A 128 3.45 20.60 -0.43
CA GLU A 128 2.42 20.14 -1.36
C GLU A 128 2.96 19.15 -2.40
N VAL A 129 2.20 18.08 -2.63
CA VAL A 129 2.39 17.16 -3.76
C VAL A 129 1.57 17.63 -4.94
N VAL A 130 2.24 18.14 -5.98
CA VAL A 130 1.63 18.67 -7.19
C VAL A 130 1.67 17.59 -8.27
N LEU A 131 0.53 17.10 -8.73
CA LEU A 131 0.45 15.93 -9.62
C LEU A 131 1.32 16.05 -10.89
N GLY A 132 1.18 17.13 -11.66
CA GLY A 132 1.93 17.31 -12.91
C GLY A 132 3.45 17.51 -12.71
N ARG A 133 3.88 17.94 -11.51
CA ARG A 133 5.29 18.19 -11.20
C ARG A 133 5.95 17.01 -10.49
N ASP A 134 5.26 16.41 -9.54
CA ASP A 134 5.82 15.50 -8.54
C ASP A 134 5.47 14.03 -8.80
N VAL A 135 4.42 13.76 -9.58
CA VAL A 135 3.99 12.40 -9.88
C VAL A 135 4.56 11.97 -11.24
N GLU A 136 5.13 10.78 -11.24
CA GLU A 136 5.62 10.11 -12.44
C GLU A 136 4.55 9.21 -13.03
N ALA A 137 3.84 8.46 -12.17
CA ALA A 137 2.77 7.57 -12.59
C ALA A 137 1.70 7.37 -11.51
N PHE A 138 0.47 7.11 -11.95
CA PHE A 138 -0.56 6.46 -11.16
C PHE A 138 -0.41 4.95 -11.32
N VAL A 139 -0.45 4.20 -10.22
CA VAL A 139 -0.46 2.74 -10.24
C VAL A 139 -1.75 2.28 -9.58
N LEU A 140 -2.64 1.68 -10.37
CA LEU A 140 -4.00 1.33 -9.95
C LEU A 140 -4.19 -0.18 -9.84
N ASP A 141 -5.12 -0.56 -8.96
CA ASP A 141 -5.58 -1.94 -8.82
C ASP A 141 -6.66 -2.26 -9.86
N PRO A 142 -6.55 -3.38 -10.58
CA PRO A 142 -7.47 -3.76 -11.66
C PRO A 142 -8.92 -3.92 -11.19
N SER A 143 -9.18 -4.17 -9.91
CA SER A 143 -10.56 -4.19 -9.36
C SER A 143 -11.29 -2.86 -9.51
N PHE A 144 -10.56 -1.75 -9.69
CA PHE A 144 -11.17 -0.45 -9.98
C PHE A 144 -11.43 -0.19 -11.47
N ALA A 145 -10.97 -1.04 -12.38
CA ALA A 145 -11.23 -0.89 -13.80
C ALA A 145 -12.75 -0.88 -14.07
N GLY A 146 -13.23 0.09 -14.86
CA GLY A 146 -14.66 0.25 -15.15
C GLY A 146 -15.52 0.80 -13.99
N THR A 147 -14.95 1.01 -12.80
CA THR A 147 -15.67 1.65 -11.68
C THR A 147 -15.67 3.18 -11.82
N ARG A 148 -16.52 3.88 -11.04
CA ARG A 148 -16.49 5.34 -10.96
C ARG A 148 -15.13 5.85 -10.47
N VAL A 149 -14.54 5.18 -9.48
CA VAL A 149 -13.22 5.53 -8.91
C VAL A 149 -12.13 5.38 -9.98
N GLY A 150 -12.11 4.24 -10.69
CA GLY A 150 -11.13 4.00 -11.76
C GLY A 150 -11.22 5.02 -12.89
N ARG A 151 -12.44 5.44 -13.27
CA ARG A 151 -12.62 6.54 -14.24
C ARG A 151 -12.05 7.86 -13.74
N VAL A 152 -12.40 8.27 -12.52
CA VAL A 152 -11.88 9.53 -11.93
C VAL A 152 -10.35 9.55 -11.88
N LEU A 153 -9.72 8.43 -11.48
CA LEU A 153 -8.26 8.32 -11.40
C LEU A 153 -7.61 8.33 -12.79
N THR A 154 -8.20 7.63 -13.76
CA THR A 154 -7.75 7.65 -15.16
C THR A 154 -7.85 9.07 -15.75
N ASP A 155 -8.98 9.75 -15.56
CA ASP A 155 -9.20 11.12 -16.04
C ASP A 155 -8.25 12.11 -15.37
N LEU A 156 -7.92 11.91 -14.08
CA LEU A 156 -6.95 12.73 -13.37
C LEU A 156 -5.54 12.53 -13.93
N ALA A 157 -5.12 11.28 -14.16
CA ALA A 157 -3.82 10.97 -14.78
C ALA A 157 -3.71 11.62 -16.17
N ALA A 158 -4.75 11.49 -17.00
CA ALA A 158 -4.80 12.09 -18.33
C ALA A 158 -4.72 13.63 -18.28
N ARG A 159 -5.52 14.28 -17.42
CA ARG A 159 -5.53 15.74 -17.26
C ARG A 159 -4.18 16.32 -16.85
N HIS A 160 -3.37 15.57 -16.12
CA HIS A 160 -2.04 16.00 -15.68
C HIS A 160 -0.89 15.45 -16.54
N GLY A 161 -1.17 14.73 -17.62
CA GLY A 161 -0.15 14.14 -18.49
C GLY A 161 0.72 13.10 -17.77
N VAL A 162 0.17 12.42 -16.76
CA VAL A 162 0.89 11.46 -15.92
C VAL A 162 0.61 10.04 -16.43
N ALA A 163 1.65 9.19 -16.44
CA ALA A 163 1.50 7.81 -16.87
C ALA A 163 0.52 7.03 -15.97
N LEU A 164 -0.22 6.09 -16.56
CA LEU A 164 -1.12 5.19 -15.84
C LEU A 164 -0.61 3.76 -15.99
N HIS A 165 -0.48 3.06 -14.87
CA HIS A 165 -0.13 1.66 -14.81
C HIS A 165 -1.16 0.90 -13.98
N TRP A 166 -1.36 -0.38 -14.32
CA TRP A 166 -2.15 -1.32 -13.53
C TRP A 166 -1.20 -2.38 -12.98
N HIS A 167 -1.31 -2.70 -11.69
CA HIS A 167 -0.60 -3.84 -11.11
C HIS A 167 -1.47 -5.10 -11.20
N ALA A 168 -0.95 -6.24 -10.73
CA ALA A 168 -1.66 -7.52 -10.89
C ALA A 168 -2.87 -7.72 -9.96
N GLY A 169 -3.16 -6.78 -9.04
CA GLY A 169 -4.29 -6.88 -8.10
C GLY A 169 -4.17 -7.99 -7.06
N PHE A 170 -5.21 -8.09 -6.21
CA PHE A 170 -5.41 -9.19 -5.27
C PHE A 170 -6.86 -9.67 -5.31
N GLU A 171 -7.06 -10.97 -5.51
CA GLU A 171 -8.35 -11.64 -5.43
C GLU A 171 -8.27 -12.82 -4.47
N LEU A 172 -9.30 -12.99 -3.63
CA LEU A 172 -9.43 -14.11 -2.70
C LEU A 172 -10.88 -14.59 -2.67
N PRO A 173 -11.16 -15.89 -2.86
CA PRO A 173 -12.49 -16.44 -2.61
C PRO A 173 -12.95 -16.14 -1.17
N VAL A 174 -14.24 -15.84 -0.97
CA VAL A 174 -14.75 -15.44 0.35
C VAL A 174 -14.60 -16.55 1.40
N ASP A 175 -14.71 -17.80 0.98
CA ASP A 175 -14.47 -19.02 1.76
C ASP A 175 -12.98 -19.28 2.03
N GLY A 176 -12.07 -18.60 1.31
CA GLY A 176 -10.64 -18.59 1.56
C GLY A 176 -10.19 -17.61 2.66
N VAL A 177 -11.10 -16.85 3.26
CA VAL A 177 -10.79 -15.93 4.36
C VAL A 177 -10.68 -16.71 5.68
N ASP A 178 -9.45 -16.95 6.11
CA ASP A 178 -9.14 -17.73 7.31
C ASP A 178 -9.19 -16.91 8.61
N ALA A 179 -9.66 -17.52 9.70
CA ALA A 179 -9.76 -16.91 11.03
C ALA A 179 -8.41 -16.78 11.76
N GLY A 180 -7.40 -17.56 11.35
CA GLY A 180 -6.08 -17.60 11.95
C GLY A 180 -5.24 -16.35 11.72
N PHE A 181 -5.64 -15.47 10.79
CA PHE A 181 -4.98 -14.20 10.53
C PHE A 181 -5.92 -13.01 10.74
N ARG A 182 -5.51 -12.07 11.60
CA ARG A 182 -6.31 -10.89 12.04
C ARG A 182 -7.59 -11.20 12.83
N GLY A 183 -7.83 -12.47 13.17
CA GLY A 183 -8.77 -12.89 14.20
C GLY A 183 -10.12 -13.39 13.67
N PRO A 184 -10.92 -14.03 14.56
CA PRO A 184 -12.12 -14.78 14.17
C PRO A 184 -13.28 -13.90 13.69
N GLY A 185 -13.23 -12.58 13.91
CA GLY A 185 -14.25 -11.64 13.46
C GLY A 185 -14.20 -11.33 11.95
N ILE A 186 -13.08 -11.66 11.28
CA ILE A 186 -12.85 -11.28 9.87
C ILE A 186 -13.60 -12.16 8.86
N PRO A 187 -13.64 -13.50 8.98
CA PRO A 187 -14.40 -14.31 8.04
C PRO A 187 -15.91 -13.99 8.00
N PRO A 188 -16.62 -13.82 9.13
CA PRO A 188 -18.02 -13.39 9.11
C PRO A 188 -18.22 -12.01 8.47
N LEU A 189 -17.29 -11.08 8.69
CA LEU A 189 -17.31 -9.78 8.02
C LEU A 189 -17.14 -9.92 6.51
N ALA A 190 -16.20 -10.75 6.06
CA ALA A 190 -15.99 -11.01 4.63
C ALA A 190 -17.23 -11.62 3.97
N ALA A 191 -17.87 -12.59 4.62
CA ALA A 191 -19.12 -13.18 4.16
C ALA A 191 -20.24 -12.14 4.01
N ARG A 192 -20.39 -11.25 5.00
CA ARG A 192 -21.35 -10.16 4.95
C ARG A 192 -21.05 -9.18 3.81
N VAL A 193 -19.79 -8.73 3.70
CA VAL A 193 -19.35 -7.82 2.63
C VAL A 193 -19.61 -8.42 1.26
N HIS A 194 -19.32 -9.70 1.09
CA HIS A 194 -19.59 -10.42 -0.16
C HIS A 194 -21.09 -10.48 -0.46
N ALA A 195 -21.90 -10.93 0.50
CA ALA A 195 -23.35 -11.05 0.34
C ALA A 195 -24.04 -9.72 0.00
N GLU A 196 -23.57 -8.60 0.56
CA GLU A 196 -24.19 -7.30 0.36
C GLU A 196 -23.65 -6.51 -0.85
N PHE A 197 -22.38 -6.70 -1.22
CA PHE A 197 -21.69 -5.80 -2.17
C PHE A 197 -21.05 -6.51 -3.38
N ALA A 198 -21.01 -7.85 -3.41
CA ALA A 198 -20.49 -8.64 -4.53
C ALA A 198 -21.62 -9.30 -5.32
N ARG A 199 -21.32 -9.70 -6.56
CA ARG A 199 -22.20 -10.63 -7.30
C ARG A 199 -21.86 -12.07 -6.95
N PRO A 200 -22.82 -13.01 -7.06
CA PRO A 200 -22.54 -14.43 -6.88
C PRO A 200 -21.36 -14.88 -7.74
N GLY A 201 -20.37 -15.53 -7.12
CA GLY A 201 -19.17 -16.02 -7.78
C GLY A 201 -18.03 -15.01 -7.95
N GLU A 202 -18.21 -13.74 -7.61
CA GLU A 202 -17.09 -12.77 -7.61
C GLU A 202 -16.16 -13.00 -6.40
N PRO A 203 -14.84 -12.81 -6.55
CA PRO A 203 -13.92 -12.88 -5.41
C PRO A 203 -14.02 -11.64 -4.52
N VAL A 204 -13.42 -11.71 -3.34
CA VAL A 204 -13.10 -10.53 -2.53
C VAL A 204 -11.91 -9.83 -3.15
N ASP A 205 -12.10 -8.57 -3.54
CA ASP A 205 -11.08 -7.69 -4.11
C ASP A 205 -11.02 -6.32 -3.38
N ALA A 206 -10.06 -5.47 -3.74
CA ALA A 206 -9.88 -4.17 -3.11
C ALA A 206 -11.10 -3.24 -3.32
N ALA A 207 -11.71 -3.29 -4.50
CA ALA A 207 -12.89 -2.47 -4.80
C ALA A 207 -14.12 -2.90 -4.00
N LEU A 208 -14.31 -4.19 -3.73
CA LEU A 208 -15.38 -4.72 -2.90
C LEU A 208 -15.24 -4.24 -1.45
N ILE A 209 -14.05 -4.39 -0.86
CA ILE A 209 -13.76 -3.90 0.49
C ILE A 209 -13.97 -2.38 0.55
N GLY A 210 -13.53 -1.65 -0.49
CA GLY A 210 -13.74 -0.21 -0.61
C GLY A 210 -15.21 0.21 -0.65
N ARG A 211 -16.09 -0.57 -1.32
CA ARG A 211 -17.54 -0.31 -1.31
C ARG A 211 -18.14 -0.48 0.09
N ALA A 212 -17.76 -1.54 0.80
CA ALA A 212 -18.19 -1.75 2.18
C ALA A 212 -17.71 -0.63 3.11
N ALA A 213 -16.45 -0.20 2.98
CA ALA A 213 -15.90 0.92 3.75
C ALA A 213 -16.63 2.23 3.47
N ALA A 214 -16.97 2.51 2.21
CA ALA A 214 -17.79 3.67 1.86
C ALA A 214 -19.18 3.59 2.50
N SER A 215 -19.85 2.43 2.44
CA SER A 215 -21.16 2.21 3.06
C SER A 215 -21.11 2.37 4.58
N ALA A 216 -20.05 1.92 5.26
CA ALA A 216 -19.89 2.12 6.71
C ALA A 216 -19.89 3.60 7.12
N VAL A 217 -19.43 4.49 6.23
CA VAL A 217 -19.43 5.94 6.45
C VAL A 217 -20.74 6.59 6.01
N THR A 218 -21.28 6.22 4.85
CA THR A 218 -22.46 6.88 4.28
C THR A 218 -23.78 6.34 4.82
N GLU A 219 -23.79 5.11 5.31
CA GLU A 219 -24.96 4.38 5.81
C GLU A 219 -24.66 3.71 7.16
N PRO A 220 -24.23 4.45 8.20
CA PRO A 220 -23.73 3.86 9.45
C PRO A 220 -24.78 2.99 10.17
N GLY A 221 -26.07 3.29 10.01
CA GLY A 221 -27.16 2.48 10.57
C GLY A 221 -27.19 1.04 10.05
N ARG A 222 -26.68 0.80 8.84
CA ARG A 222 -26.54 -0.56 8.28
C ARG A 222 -25.56 -1.40 9.09
N TRP A 223 -24.58 -0.77 9.74
CA TRP A 223 -23.47 -1.43 10.44
C TRP A 223 -23.59 -1.34 11.96
N ALA A 224 -24.77 -0.96 12.48
CA ALA A 224 -24.98 -0.70 13.91
C ALA A 224 -24.67 -1.91 14.80
N ASP A 225 -24.84 -3.13 14.28
CA ASP A 225 -24.52 -4.39 14.95
C ASP A 225 -23.01 -4.59 15.19
N ARG A 226 -22.15 -3.90 14.42
CA ARG A 226 -20.69 -3.95 14.55
C ARG A 226 -20.10 -2.85 15.42
N GLY A 227 -20.96 -2.00 16.00
CA GLY A 227 -20.54 -0.91 16.88
C GLY A 227 -20.11 0.35 16.11
N PRO A 228 -19.25 1.19 16.70
CA PRO A 228 -18.87 2.47 16.10
C PRO A 228 -18.24 2.32 14.70
N VAL A 229 -18.48 3.31 13.82
CA VAL A 229 -17.94 3.33 12.45
C VAL A 229 -16.43 3.10 12.43
N ALA A 230 -15.68 3.68 13.37
CA ALA A 230 -14.23 3.51 13.47
C ALA A 230 -13.81 2.03 13.69
N VAL A 231 -14.58 1.27 14.47
CA VAL A 231 -14.34 -0.16 14.71
C VAL A 231 -14.58 -0.95 13.43
N THR A 232 -15.71 -0.69 12.75
CA THR A 232 -16.03 -1.33 11.47
C THR A 232 -14.98 -1.06 10.40
N LEU A 233 -14.50 0.19 10.29
CA LEU A 233 -13.44 0.56 9.36
C LEU A 233 -12.11 -0.14 9.70
N GLN A 234 -11.80 -0.32 10.98
CA GLN A 234 -10.63 -1.07 11.41
C GLN A 234 -10.74 -2.56 11.05
N ASP A 235 -11.91 -3.18 11.22
CA ASP A 235 -12.13 -4.57 10.80
C ASP A 235 -12.04 -4.73 9.27
N LEU A 236 -12.56 -3.76 8.49
CA LEU A 236 -12.42 -3.76 7.03
C LEU A 236 -10.96 -3.58 6.59
N LYS A 237 -10.17 -2.79 7.33
CA LYS A 237 -8.71 -2.73 7.15
C LYS A 237 -8.05 -4.07 7.46
N MET A 238 -8.52 -4.81 8.47
CA MET A 238 -8.01 -6.15 8.76
C MET A 238 -8.35 -7.16 7.65
N LEU A 239 -9.56 -7.06 7.07
CA LEU A 239 -9.92 -7.83 5.88
C LEU A 239 -9.02 -7.50 4.68
N TRP A 240 -8.68 -6.22 4.47
CA TRP A 240 -7.68 -5.82 3.47
C TRP A 240 -6.32 -6.49 3.71
N HIS A 241 -5.85 -6.55 4.95
CA HIS A 241 -4.60 -7.25 5.28
C HIS A 241 -4.66 -8.76 4.94
N VAL A 242 -5.80 -9.41 5.19
CA VAL A 242 -6.02 -10.82 4.78
C VAL A 242 -5.92 -10.95 3.26
N LEU A 243 -6.58 -10.07 2.51
CA LEU A 243 -6.54 -10.07 1.04
C LEU A 243 -5.11 -9.90 0.50
N VAL A 244 -4.34 -8.95 1.03
CA VAL A 244 -2.93 -8.76 0.64
C VAL A 244 -2.07 -9.97 0.98
N ARG A 245 -2.30 -10.59 2.14
CA ARG A 245 -1.49 -11.71 2.62
C ARG A 245 -1.78 -13.00 1.87
N PHE A 246 -3.03 -13.27 1.50
CA PHE A 246 -3.43 -14.57 0.95
C PHE A 246 -3.95 -14.51 -0.49
N GLY A 247 -4.42 -13.37 -0.97
CA GLY A 247 -4.97 -13.21 -2.32
C GLY A 247 -3.96 -13.52 -3.44
N GLY A 248 -4.46 -14.05 -4.55
CA GLY A 248 -3.70 -14.25 -5.79
C GLY A 248 -3.79 -13.02 -6.71
N PRO A 249 -2.97 -12.93 -7.77
CA PRO A 249 -3.15 -11.92 -8.80
C PRO A 249 -4.55 -12.06 -9.44
N CYS A 250 -5.17 -10.93 -9.79
CA CYS A 250 -6.42 -10.89 -10.54
C CYS A 250 -6.26 -11.66 -11.86
N ALA A 251 -7.24 -12.51 -12.18
CA ALA A 251 -7.22 -13.33 -13.39
C ALA A 251 -7.71 -12.62 -14.66
N ARG A 252 -7.71 -11.27 -14.69
CA ARG A 252 -8.40 -10.45 -15.70
C ARG A 252 -7.46 -9.85 -16.75
#